data_AF-A0A8J6ED80-F1
#
_entry.id   AF-A0A8J6ED80-F1
#
_cell.length_a   1.000
_cell.length_b   1.000
_cell.length_c   1.000
_cell.angle_alpha   90.00
_cell.angle_beta   90.00
_cell.angle_gamma   90.00
#
_symmetry.space_group_name_H-M   'P 1'
#
loop_
_entity.id
_entity.type
_entity.pdbx_description
1 polymer ?
#
loop_
_entity_poly.entity_id
_entity_poly.type
_entity_poly.pdbx_seq_one_letter_code
_entity_poly.pdbx_strand_id
1 'polypeptide(L)'
;MLPKRYTQGVMTGESTAGVVISLSRIFTKLLLPDEKGSTIIFFLISISLEFMCFILHLLVRRTHFVQYYTNKALVKNSCRNVSEPSFRYKVHHSTYGEDENTCASTENSMELQSDVTARGTYIRFDVPEFKVKSSWPNFRDMMFHRYLVLRVIWAYMLSISVTYFITLCLFPGLESEIRNCTMGEWLPILIMAVFNLSDFVGKILAAVPYEWRGINLLICSSMRVVFIPLFIMCVYPSGNPTFSHPAWPCIFSLLMGITNGYFGSVPMILASGLVVPEQRELAGNTMTVSYMTGLTLGSAVAYFAYSLASTGHNTCLYPEIYNSSLPPQL
;
A
#
# COMPACT_ATOMS: atom_id res chain seq x y z
N MET A 1 -1.13 -11.50 -4.85
CA MET A 1 -2.07 -10.36 -4.97
C MET A 1 -3.48 -10.85 -4.77
N LEU A 2 -4.26 -10.11 -3.99
CA LEU A 2 -5.68 -10.39 -3.82
C LEU A 2 -6.46 -9.99 -5.09
N PRO A 3 -7.68 -10.52 -5.30
CA PRO A 3 -8.58 -10.03 -6.34
C PRO A 3 -8.86 -8.53 -6.17
N LYS A 4 -9.21 -7.84 -7.28
CA LYS A 4 -9.40 -6.38 -7.35
C LYS A 4 -10.13 -5.76 -6.14
N ARG A 5 -11.28 -6.33 -5.75
CA ARG A 5 -12.10 -5.84 -4.63
C ARG A 5 -11.39 -5.91 -3.27
N TYR A 6 -10.69 -7.00 -3.02
CA TYR A 6 -9.94 -7.18 -1.78
C TYR A 6 -8.69 -6.30 -1.75
N THR A 7 -7.99 -6.16 -2.89
CA THR A 7 -6.86 -5.22 -3.02
C THR A 7 -7.29 -3.78 -2.75
N GLN A 8 -8.43 -3.35 -3.30
CA GLN A 8 -9.02 -2.04 -3.01
C GLN A 8 -9.31 -1.86 -1.52
N GLY A 9 -9.90 -2.87 -0.86
CA GLY A 9 -10.15 -2.84 0.59
C GLY A 9 -8.87 -2.67 1.41
N VAL A 10 -7.80 -3.38 1.05
CA VAL A 10 -6.49 -3.25 1.72
C VAL A 10 -5.89 -1.86 1.52
N MET A 11 -5.88 -1.34 0.30
CA MET A 11 -5.37 0.00 0.00
C MET A 11 -6.15 1.08 0.76
N THR A 12 -7.47 0.98 0.79
CA THR A 12 -8.32 1.94 1.52
C THR A 12 -8.06 1.88 3.03
N GLY A 13 -7.93 0.67 3.60
CA GLY A 13 -7.66 0.47 5.02
C GLY A 13 -6.35 1.11 5.50
N GLU A 14 -5.29 1.06 4.68
CA GLU A 14 -4.03 1.76 4.94
C GLU A 14 -4.23 3.27 5.10
N SER A 15 -5.02 3.89 4.21
CA SER A 15 -5.27 5.34 4.29
C SER A 15 -6.24 5.73 5.41
N THR A 16 -7.23 4.87 5.70
CA THR A 16 -8.11 5.04 6.87
C THR A 16 -7.29 5.11 8.16
N ALA A 17 -6.26 4.26 8.30
CA ALA A 17 -5.36 4.33 9.45
C ALA A 17 -4.65 5.70 9.53
N GLY A 18 -4.14 6.21 8.40
CA GLY A 18 -3.55 7.55 8.32
C GLY A 18 -4.50 8.67 8.77
N VAL A 19 -5.76 8.63 8.32
CA VAL A 19 -6.79 9.61 8.74
C VAL A 19 -7.04 9.54 10.25
N VAL A 20 -7.18 8.34 10.82
CA VAL A 20 -7.40 8.13 12.26
C VAL A 20 -6.23 8.71 13.07
N ILE A 21 -4.99 8.46 12.64
CA ILE A 21 -3.79 8.98 13.32
C ILE A 21 -3.70 10.51 13.21
N SER A 22 -3.97 11.10 12.04
CA SER A 22 -3.99 12.55 11.87
C SER A 22 -5.05 13.23 12.73
N LEU A 23 -6.26 12.68 12.78
CA LEU A 23 -7.33 13.21 13.64
C LEU A 23 -6.95 13.10 15.11
N SER A 24 -6.40 11.96 15.54
CA SER A 24 -5.88 11.77 16.90
C SER A 24 -4.84 12.83 17.26
N ARG A 25 -3.91 13.14 16.35
CA ARG A 25 -2.91 14.20 16.56
C ARG A 25 -3.54 15.59 16.70
N ILE A 26 -4.50 15.93 15.84
CA ILE A 26 -5.20 17.21 15.89
C ILE A 26 -5.96 17.36 17.21
N PHE A 27 -6.77 16.35 17.58
CA PHE A 27 -7.51 16.39 18.85
C PHE A 27 -6.57 16.52 20.05
N THR A 28 -5.48 15.77 20.07
CA THR A 28 -4.55 15.81 21.21
C THR A 28 -3.85 17.18 21.31
N LYS A 29 -3.54 17.87 20.21
CA LYS A 29 -2.99 19.24 20.24
C LYS A 29 -4.05 20.30 20.59
N LEU A 30 -5.33 20.07 20.25
CA LEU A 30 -6.44 20.98 20.62
C LEU A 30 -6.81 20.88 22.11
N LEU A 31 -6.81 19.67 22.69
CA LEU A 31 -7.26 19.44 24.06
C LEU A 31 -6.19 19.79 25.12
N LEU A 32 -4.90 19.74 24.75
CA LEU A 32 -3.79 19.88 25.69
C LEU A 32 -2.93 21.09 25.32
N PRO A 33 -2.87 22.13 26.17
CA PRO A 33 -2.09 23.32 25.91
C PRO A 33 -0.57 23.07 26.00
N ASP A 34 -0.13 22.04 26.73
CA ASP A 34 1.28 21.65 26.80
C ASP A 34 1.69 20.78 25.61
N GLU A 35 2.73 21.21 24.89
CA GLU A 35 3.18 20.58 23.65
C GLU A 35 3.82 19.21 23.88
N LYS A 36 4.57 19.08 24.98
CA LYS A 36 5.23 17.82 25.37
C LYS A 36 4.19 16.82 25.85
N GLY A 37 3.29 17.23 26.75
CA GLY A 37 2.17 16.42 27.23
C GLY A 37 1.25 15.94 26.11
N SER A 38 0.89 16.84 25.18
CA SER A 38 0.12 16.50 23.99
C SER A 38 0.80 15.43 23.14
N THR A 39 2.13 15.53 22.96
CA THR A 39 2.88 14.56 22.17
C THR A 39 2.99 13.20 22.86
N ILE A 40 3.23 13.17 24.17
CA ILE A 40 3.26 11.92 24.94
C ILE A 40 1.90 11.21 24.89
N ILE A 41 0.80 11.95 25.10
CA ILE A 41 -0.56 11.39 25.08
C ILE A 41 -0.91 10.84 23.69
N PHE A 42 -0.53 11.54 22.62
CA PHE A 42 -0.70 11.06 21.25
C PHE A 42 0.00 9.71 21.02
N PHE A 43 1.24 9.55 21.49
CA PHE A 43 1.95 8.28 21.39
C PHE A 43 1.30 7.16 22.21
N LEU A 44 0.81 7.45 23.43
CA LEU A 44 0.10 6.47 24.25
C LEU A 44 -1.20 5.99 23.58
N ILE A 45 -1.99 6.90 23.01
CA ILE A 45 -3.20 6.56 22.24
C ILE A 45 -2.82 5.70 21.03
N SER A 46 -1.77 6.08 20.30
CA SER A 46 -1.32 5.34 19.10
C SER A 46 -0.87 3.93 19.43
N ILE A 47 -0.07 3.74 20.49
CA ILE A 47 0.35 2.41 20.97
C ILE A 47 -0.87 1.57 21.39
N SER A 48 -1.84 2.18 22.06
CA SER A 48 -3.06 1.48 22.48
C SER A 48 -3.90 1.01 21.29
N LEU A 49 -4.02 1.85 20.26
CA LEU A 49 -4.72 1.51 19.01
C LEU A 49 -3.99 0.39 18.24
N GLU A 50 -2.67 0.45 18.14
CA GLU A 50 -1.86 -0.60 17.50
C GLU A 50 -1.99 -1.94 18.25
N PHE A 51 -1.91 -1.91 19.57
CA PHE A 51 -2.10 -3.09 20.41
C PHE A 51 -3.51 -3.67 20.23
N MET A 52 -4.54 -2.83 20.18
CA MET A 52 -5.92 -3.27 19.91
C MET A 52 -6.03 -3.92 18.53
N CYS A 53 -5.42 -3.33 17.49
CA CYS A 53 -5.38 -3.90 16.15
C CYS A 53 -4.69 -5.27 16.14
N PHE A 54 -3.57 -5.41 16.85
CA PHE A 54 -2.85 -6.67 17.00
C PHE A 54 -3.71 -7.74 17.70
N ILE A 55 -4.36 -7.41 18.81
CA ILE A 55 -5.27 -8.33 19.51
C ILE A 55 -6.45 -8.73 18.61
N LEU A 56 -7.06 -7.77 17.91
CA LEU A 56 -8.14 -8.05 16.96
C LEU A 56 -7.67 -9.02 15.86
N HIS A 57 -6.47 -8.83 15.31
CA HIS A 57 -5.89 -9.74 14.34
C HIS A 57 -5.73 -11.17 14.90
N LEU A 58 -5.26 -11.32 16.13
CA LEU A 58 -5.16 -12.62 16.81
C LEU A 58 -6.54 -13.26 17.02
N LEU A 59 -7.54 -12.47 17.40
CA LEU A 59 -8.92 -12.94 17.55
C LEU A 59 -9.50 -13.41 16.21
N VAL A 60 -9.31 -12.63 15.13
CA VAL A 60 -9.75 -13.03 13.78
C VAL A 60 -9.12 -14.34 13.36
N ARG A 61 -7.81 -14.55 13.62
CA ARG A 61 -7.12 -15.82 13.32
C ARG A 61 -7.64 -17.01 14.12
N ARG A 62 -8.24 -16.78 15.29
CA ARG A 62 -8.86 -17.84 16.12
C ARG A 62 -10.30 -18.15 15.72
N THR A 63 -10.92 -17.38 14.83
CA THR A 63 -12.29 -17.67 14.39
C THR A 63 -12.38 -18.99 13.64
N HIS A 64 -13.45 -19.75 13.88
CA HIS A 64 -13.70 -21.05 13.25
C HIS A 64 -13.68 -20.96 11.71
N PHE A 65 -14.19 -19.86 11.16
CA PHE A 65 -14.16 -19.58 9.73
C PHE A 65 -12.74 -19.56 9.15
N VAL A 66 -11.84 -18.77 9.76
CA VAL A 66 -10.45 -18.64 9.28
C VAL A 66 -9.70 -19.96 9.43
N GLN A 67 -9.88 -20.65 10.55
CA GLN A 67 -9.26 -21.96 10.78
C GLN A 67 -9.73 -23.01 9.77
N TYR A 68 -11.04 -23.06 9.48
CA TYR A 68 -11.61 -23.98 8.50
C TYR A 68 -11.00 -23.79 7.11
N TYR A 69 -10.98 -22.56 6.58
CA TYR A 69 -10.45 -22.29 5.24
C TYR A 69 -8.92 -22.41 5.17
N THR A 70 -8.21 -22.05 6.24
CA THR A 70 -6.74 -22.24 6.31
C THR A 70 -6.39 -23.73 6.30
N ASN A 71 -7.06 -24.54 7.14
CA ASN A 71 -6.83 -25.98 7.17
C ASN A 71 -7.22 -26.65 5.86
N LYS A 72 -8.32 -26.25 5.23
CA LYS A 72 -8.74 -26.75 3.91
C LYS A 72 -7.70 -26.45 2.82
N ALA A 73 -7.10 -25.27 2.83
CA ALA A 73 -6.02 -24.91 1.90
C ALA A 73 -4.76 -25.76 2.12
N LEU A 74 -4.39 -26.00 3.39
CA LEU A 74 -3.26 -26.87 3.75
C LEU A 74 -3.48 -28.32 3.30
N VAL A 75 -4.65 -28.88 3.55
CA VAL A 75 -5.02 -30.24 3.13
C VAL A 75 -5.01 -30.34 1.60
N LYS A 76 -5.57 -29.37 0.87
CA LYS A 76 -5.55 -29.35 -0.60
C LYS A 76 -4.11 -29.37 -1.14
N ASN A 77 -3.20 -28.59 -0.56
CA ASN A 77 -1.80 -28.56 -0.95
C ASN A 77 -1.09 -29.89 -0.61
N SER A 78 -1.42 -30.50 0.53
CA SER A 78 -0.89 -31.82 0.92
C SER A 78 -1.36 -32.93 -0.03
N CYS A 79 -2.66 -33.01 -0.34
CA CYS A 79 -3.21 -33.98 -1.28
C CYS A 79 -2.62 -33.83 -2.69
N ARG A 80 -2.36 -32.60 -3.14
CA ARG A 80 -1.70 -32.32 -4.42
C ARG A 80 -0.25 -32.83 -4.47
N ASN A 81 0.44 -32.86 -3.32
CA ASN A 81 1.79 -33.41 -3.22
C ASN A 81 1.81 -34.95 -3.08
N VAL A 82 0.71 -35.57 -2.63
CA VAL A 82 0.60 -37.03 -2.44
C VAL A 82 0.05 -37.76 -3.68
N SER A 83 -0.64 -37.07 -4.60
CA SER A 83 -1.30 -37.67 -5.77
C SER A 83 -0.49 -37.70 -7.06
N GLU A 84 0.85 -37.52 -7.01
CA GLU A 84 1.72 -37.96 -8.12
C GLU A 84 1.95 -39.48 -8.02
N PRO A 85 1.15 -40.28 -8.75
CA PRO A 85 1.72 -40.97 -9.89
C PRO A 85 0.81 -40.98 -11.13
N SER A 86 1.45 -40.80 -12.30
CA SER A 86 1.00 -41.15 -13.66
C SER A 86 -0.38 -40.68 -14.16
N PHE A 87 -0.32 -39.76 -15.12
CA PHE A 87 -1.21 -39.63 -16.30
C PHE A 87 -2.53 -40.44 -16.23
N ARG A 88 -3.53 -39.90 -15.54
CA ARG A 88 -4.90 -40.42 -15.59
C ARG A 88 -5.88 -39.26 -15.65
N TYR A 89 -6.48 -39.11 -16.82
CA TYR A 89 -7.65 -38.24 -17.03
C TYR A 89 -8.74 -38.68 -16.04
N LYS A 90 -9.11 -37.82 -15.09
CA LYS A 90 -10.18 -38.08 -14.13
C LYS A 90 -11.35 -37.17 -14.45
N VAL A 91 -12.35 -37.73 -15.12
CA VAL A 91 -13.63 -37.06 -15.39
C VAL A 91 -14.43 -37.07 -14.10
N HIS A 92 -14.60 -35.91 -13.46
CA HIS A 92 -15.47 -35.76 -12.30
C HIS A 92 -16.92 -35.61 -12.76
N HIS A 93 -17.78 -36.58 -12.41
CA HIS A 93 -19.23 -36.41 -12.42
C HIS A 93 -19.64 -35.82 -11.07
N SER A 94 -20.08 -34.56 -11.05
CA SER A 94 -20.61 -33.92 -9.85
C SER A 94 -22.11 -34.22 -9.70
N THR A 95 -22.44 -35.21 -8.87
CA THR A 95 -23.77 -35.30 -8.25
C THR A 95 -23.72 -34.47 -6.96
N TYR A 96 -24.71 -33.60 -6.75
CA TYR A 96 -24.89 -32.90 -5.47
C TYR A 96 -25.14 -33.93 -4.37
N GLY A 97 -24.12 -34.21 -3.58
CA GLY A 97 -24.13 -35.03 -2.39
C GLY A 97 -22.96 -34.61 -1.51
N GLU A 98 -23.19 -34.53 -0.21
CA GLU A 98 -22.20 -34.19 0.80
C GLU A 98 -21.07 -35.23 0.79
N ASP A 99 -19.90 -34.88 0.26
CA ASP A 99 -18.72 -35.73 0.37
C ASP A 99 -17.92 -35.34 1.63
N GLU A 100 -18.35 -35.87 2.78
CA GLU A 100 -17.40 -36.39 3.77
C GLU A 100 -16.63 -37.53 3.11
N ASN A 101 -15.34 -37.36 2.89
CA ASN A 101 -14.44 -38.51 2.79
C ASN A 101 -13.06 -38.11 3.31
N THR A 102 -12.92 -38.32 4.62
CA THR A 102 -11.67 -38.57 5.32
C THR A 102 -10.88 -39.66 4.59
N CYS A 103 -9.56 -39.49 4.43
CA CYS A 103 -8.68 -40.52 3.89
C CYS A 103 -8.87 -41.85 4.63
N ALA A 104 -9.51 -42.84 4.00
CA ALA A 104 -9.62 -44.19 4.51
C ALA A 104 -8.95 -45.17 3.54
N SER A 105 -8.16 -46.06 4.16
CA SER A 105 -7.32 -47.08 3.56
C SER A 105 -8.11 -48.21 2.89
N THR A 106 -7.50 -48.78 1.84
CA THR A 106 -7.61 -50.12 1.26
C THR A 106 -8.69 -51.09 1.78
N GLU A 107 -9.55 -51.60 0.88
CA GLU A 107 -9.75 -53.05 0.64
C GLU A 107 -10.70 -53.37 -0.54
N ASN A 108 -10.52 -54.56 -1.12
CA ASN A 108 -11.04 -55.09 -2.39
C ASN A 108 -12.57 -55.32 -2.42
N SER A 109 -13.20 -55.15 -3.59
CA SER A 109 -13.91 -56.21 -4.36
C SER A 109 -14.74 -55.63 -5.53
N MET A 110 -14.89 -56.43 -6.58
CA MET A 110 -15.60 -56.16 -7.84
C MET A 110 -17.12 -56.23 -7.65
N GLU A 111 -17.88 -55.40 -8.37
CA GLU A 111 -19.08 -55.83 -9.10
C GLU A 111 -19.60 -54.77 -10.08
N LEU A 112 -20.25 -55.26 -11.12
CA LEU A 112 -20.71 -54.61 -12.36
C LEU A 112 -22.23 -54.39 -12.27
N GLN A 113 -22.75 -53.19 -12.57
CA GLN A 113 -24.03 -53.05 -13.30
C GLN A 113 -24.24 -51.61 -13.79
N SER A 114 -24.63 -51.52 -15.05
CA SER A 114 -25.14 -50.39 -15.83
C SER A 114 -26.43 -49.77 -15.28
N ASP A 115 -26.59 -48.44 -15.39
CA ASP A 115 -27.83 -47.89 -15.96
C ASP A 115 -27.69 -46.44 -16.47
N VAL A 116 -28.42 -46.17 -17.55
CA VAL A 116 -28.43 -44.95 -18.37
C VAL A 116 -29.50 -43.98 -17.86
N THR A 117 -29.16 -42.72 -17.56
CA THR A 117 -30.15 -41.63 -17.60
C THR A 117 -29.50 -40.29 -17.95
N ALA A 118 -29.99 -39.68 -19.03
CA ALA A 118 -29.53 -38.41 -19.57
C ALA A 118 -29.90 -37.21 -18.67
N ARG A 119 -28.89 -36.47 -18.20
CA ARG A 119 -29.02 -35.09 -17.70
C ARG A 119 -27.79 -34.30 -18.13
N GLY A 120 -28.02 -33.12 -18.71
CA GLY A 120 -27.02 -32.32 -19.43
C GLY A 120 -25.69 -32.13 -18.69
N THR A 121 -24.65 -32.78 -19.21
CA THR A 121 -23.27 -32.68 -18.76
C THR A 121 -22.58 -31.54 -19.49
N TYR A 122 -22.25 -30.44 -18.81
CA TYR A 122 -21.29 -29.48 -19.37
C TYR A 122 -19.88 -30.06 -19.18
N ILE A 123 -19.20 -30.34 -20.30
CA ILE A 123 -17.81 -30.80 -20.29
C ILE A 123 -16.94 -29.57 -20.13
N ARG A 124 -16.28 -29.43 -18.98
CA ARG A 124 -15.20 -28.44 -18.83
C ARG A 124 -13.97 -29.00 -19.54
N PHE A 125 -13.60 -28.43 -20.68
CA PHE A 125 -12.30 -28.72 -21.30
C PHE A 125 -11.23 -28.11 -20.41
N ASP A 126 -10.54 -28.94 -19.63
CA ASP A 126 -9.33 -28.52 -18.95
C ASP A 126 -8.24 -28.22 -19.99
N VAL A 127 -7.67 -27.03 -19.88
CA VAL A 127 -6.48 -26.61 -20.62
C VAL A 127 -5.36 -27.60 -20.28
N PRO A 128 -4.54 -28.07 -21.24
CA PRO A 128 -3.47 -29.03 -20.95
C PRO A 128 -2.54 -28.48 -19.87
N GLU A 129 -2.51 -29.10 -18.68
CA GLU A 129 -1.59 -28.69 -17.62
C GLU A 129 -0.16 -29.03 -18.03
N PHE A 130 0.66 -27.97 -18.17
CA PHE A 130 2.09 -28.09 -18.42
C PHE A 130 2.77 -28.59 -17.15
N LYS A 131 3.48 -29.73 -17.28
CA LYS A 131 4.25 -30.39 -16.22
C LYS A 131 5.19 -29.41 -15.51
N VAL A 132 5.04 -29.25 -14.20
CA VAL A 132 6.12 -28.76 -13.33
C VAL A 132 6.73 -29.97 -12.66
N LYS A 133 7.85 -30.47 -13.22
CA LYS A 133 8.67 -31.47 -12.55
C LYS A 133 9.29 -30.84 -11.30
N SER A 134 9.15 -31.51 -10.17
CA SER A 134 9.98 -31.30 -8.97
C SER A 134 11.42 -31.73 -9.26
N SER A 135 12.14 -30.87 -9.95
CA SER A 135 13.57 -30.65 -9.79
C SER A 135 13.66 -29.23 -9.26
N TRP A 136 14.63 -28.89 -8.41
CA TRP A 136 14.88 -27.48 -8.09
C TRP A 136 14.77 -26.68 -9.38
N PRO A 137 13.77 -25.78 -9.55
CA PRO A 137 13.58 -25.12 -10.83
C PRO A 137 14.91 -24.44 -11.10
N ASN A 138 15.52 -24.74 -12.24
CA ASN A 138 16.73 -24.06 -12.67
C ASN A 138 16.51 -22.59 -12.37
N PHE A 139 17.39 -21.93 -11.62
CA PHE A 139 17.19 -20.54 -11.20
C PHE A 139 16.79 -19.64 -12.38
N ARG A 140 17.29 -19.98 -13.58
CA ARG A 140 16.85 -19.46 -14.88
C ARG A 140 15.33 -19.58 -15.11
N ASP A 141 14.73 -20.75 -14.99
CA ASP A 141 13.30 -21.00 -15.23
C ASP A 141 12.42 -20.22 -14.23
N MET A 142 12.84 -20.15 -12.96
CA MET A 142 12.17 -19.32 -11.96
C MET A 142 12.28 -17.82 -12.29
N MET A 143 13.44 -17.36 -12.75
CA MET A 143 13.65 -15.98 -13.19
C MET A 143 12.92 -15.68 -14.50
N PHE A 144 12.77 -16.63 -15.42
CA PHE A 144 12.00 -16.48 -16.65
C PHE A 144 10.52 -16.26 -16.35
N HIS A 145 9.92 -17.01 -15.43
CA HIS A 145 8.53 -16.76 -15.01
C HIS A 145 8.35 -15.38 -14.36
N ARG A 146 9.27 -14.97 -13.48
CA ARG A 146 9.27 -13.63 -12.90
C ARG A 146 9.42 -12.54 -13.97
N TYR A 147 10.31 -12.74 -14.93
CA TYR A 147 10.56 -11.82 -16.04
C TYR A 147 9.34 -11.66 -16.94
N LEU A 148 8.62 -12.75 -17.25
CA LEU A 148 7.40 -12.70 -18.06
C LEU A 148 6.31 -11.88 -17.35
N VAL A 149 6.09 -12.14 -16.06
CA VAL A 149 5.14 -11.35 -15.25
C VAL A 149 5.58 -9.89 -15.22
N LEU A 150 6.85 -9.61 -14.92
CA LEU A 150 7.41 -8.27 -14.88
C LEU A 150 7.22 -7.53 -16.21
N ARG A 151 7.48 -8.17 -17.35
CA ARG A 151 7.28 -7.58 -18.68
C ARG A 151 5.82 -7.25 -18.98
N VAL A 152 4.85 -7.94 -18.38
CA VAL A 152 3.43 -7.63 -18.55
C VAL A 152 3.01 -6.42 -17.70
N ILE A 153 3.50 -6.33 -16.46
CA ILE A 153 3.06 -5.30 -15.49
C ILE A 153 4.06 -4.15 -15.26
N TRP A 154 5.16 -4.08 -16.02
CA TRP A 154 6.28 -3.16 -15.79
C TRP A 154 5.85 -1.69 -15.64
N ALA A 155 4.92 -1.22 -16.47
CA ALA A 155 4.47 0.16 -16.44
C ALA A 155 3.70 0.49 -15.14
N TYR A 156 2.93 -0.48 -14.62
CA TYR A 156 2.24 -0.35 -13.34
C TYR A 156 3.22 -0.38 -12.17
N MET A 157 4.25 -1.24 -12.24
CA MET A 157 5.33 -1.30 -11.24
C MET A 157 6.11 0.02 -11.17
N LEU A 158 6.47 0.57 -12.32
CA LEU A 158 7.25 1.80 -12.38
C LEU A 158 6.39 3.02 -11.99
N SER A 159 5.11 3.03 -12.38
CA SER A 159 4.14 4.05 -11.96
C SER A 159 4.02 4.13 -10.44
N ILE A 160 3.77 3.00 -9.74
CA ILE A 160 3.64 3.02 -8.29
C ILE A 160 4.97 3.43 -7.62
N SER A 161 6.10 2.93 -8.13
CA SER A 161 7.44 3.27 -7.60
C SER A 161 7.73 4.78 -7.70
N VAL A 162 7.51 5.38 -8.88
CA VAL A 162 7.72 6.82 -9.10
C VAL A 162 6.75 7.66 -8.26
N THR A 163 5.49 7.23 -8.13
CA THR A 163 4.51 7.92 -7.29
C THR A 163 4.99 8.03 -5.85
N TYR A 164 5.42 6.93 -5.24
CA TYR A 164 5.87 6.94 -3.85
C TYR A 164 7.28 7.53 -3.67
N PHE A 165 8.14 7.40 -4.68
CA PHE A 165 9.42 8.11 -4.72
C PHE A 165 9.22 9.62 -4.61
N ILE A 166 8.41 10.21 -5.50
CA ILE A 166 8.12 11.65 -5.49
C ILE A 166 7.45 12.05 -4.18
N THR A 167 6.52 11.22 -3.68
CA THR A 167 5.87 11.47 -2.40
C THR A 167 6.87 11.55 -1.25
N LEU A 168 7.74 10.54 -1.09
CA LEU A 168 8.71 10.52 0.01
C LEU A 168 9.90 11.47 -0.17
N CYS A 169 10.18 11.92 -1.39
CA CYS A 169 11.10 13.03 -1.61
C CYS A 169 10.63 14.33 -0.94
N LEU A 170 9.30 14.53 -0.82
CA LEU A 170 8.71 15.77 -0.30
C LEU A 170 8.21 15.61 1.14
N PHE A 171 7.54 14.49 1.43
CA PHE A 171 6.94 14.19 2.74
C PHE A 171 7.79 13.14 3.48
N PRO A 172 8.11 13.31 4.79
CA PRO A 172 7.87 14.48 5.66
C PRO A 172 8.99 15.54 5.59
N GLY A 173 10.03 15.30 4.79
CA GLY A 173 11.29 16.04 4.83
C GLY A 173 11.15 17.52 4.48
N LEU A 174 10.65 17.85 3.28
CA LEU A 174 10.53 19.23 2.82
C LEU A 174 9.39 19.97 3.54
N GLU A 175 8.31 19.27 3.84
CA GLU A 175 7.15 19.83 4.53
C GLU A 175 7.48 20.28 5.96
N SER A 176 8.31 19.52 6.69
CA SER A 176 8.67 19.87 8.07
C SER A 176 9.52 21.15 8.17
N GLU A 177 10.13 21.57 7.05
CA GLU A 177 10.85 22.84 6.91
C GLU A 177 9.90 24.02 6.61
N ILE A 178 8.66 23.77 6.17
CA ILE A 178 7.64 24.81 5.96
C ILE A 178 7.15 25.29 7.32
N ARG A 179 7.93 26.17 7.95
CA ARG A 179 7.54 26.86 9.18
C ARG A 179 7.00 28.23 8.83
N ASN A 180 5.78 28.51 9.27
CA ASN A 180 5.22 29.85 9.22
C ASN A 180 5.29 30.47 10.62
N CYS A 181 5.78 31.71 10.72
CA CYS A 181 5.98 32.41 11.99
C CYS A 181 4.69 32.56 12.81
N THR A 182 3.52 32.55 12.16
CA THR A 182 2.20 32.66 12.83
C THR A 182 1.60 31.33 13.27
N MET A 183 1.85 30.23 12.54
CA MET A 183 1.25 28.91 12.84
C MET A 183 2.24 27.92 13.46
N GLY A 184 3.54 28.20 13.47
CA GLY A 184 4.55 27.38 14.14
C GLY A 184 4.40 25.88 13.83
N GLU A 185 4.23 25.08 14.89
CA GLU A 185 4.07 23.62 14.80
C GLU A 185 2.72 23.15 14.24
N TRP A 186 1.70 24.02 14.16
CA TRP A 186 0.39 23.65 13.62
C TRP A 186 0.40 23.45 12.11
N LEU A 187 1.28 24.14 11.39
CA LEU A 187 1.29 24.10 9.94
C LEU A 187 1.67 22.70 9.40
N PRO A 188 2.77 22.06 9.84
CA PRO A 188 3.07 20.68 9.44
C PRO A 188 2.01 19.66 9.89
N ILE A 189 1.40 19.85 11.07
CA ILE A 189 0.32 18.96 11.54
C ILE A 189 -0.90 19.05 10.60
N LEU A 190 -1.26 20.27 10.19
CA LEU A 190 -2.38 20.51 9.30
C LEU A 190 -2.10 19.99 7.88
N ILE A 191 -0.91 20.25 7.34
CA ILE A 191 -0.54 19.81 5.99
C ILE A 191 -0.49 18.27 5.93
N MET A 192 0.03 17.59 6.96
CA MET A 192 -0.01 16.12 7.08
C MET A 192 -1.44 15.59 7.17
N ALA A 193 -2.32 16.26 7.92
CA ALA A 193 -3.73 15.86 8.02
C ALA A 193 -4.47 16.04 6.70
N VAL A 194 -4.22 17.14 5.98
CA VAL A 194 -4.78 17.37 4.64
C VAL A 194 -4.27 16.31 3.67
N PHE A 195 -2.99 15.96 3.70
CA PHE A 195 -2.42 14.88 2.88
C PHE A 195 -3.12 13.55 3.15
N ASN A 196 -3.22 13.11 4.41
CA ASN A 196 -3.82 11.82 4.76
C ASN A 196 -5.32 11.76 4.42
N LEU A 197 -6.07 12.85 4.63
CA LEU A 197 -7.49 12.91 4.26
C LEU A 197 -7.69 12.88 2.75
N SER A 198 -6.86 13.62 2.01
CA SER A 198 -6.94 13.67 0.55
C SER A 198 -6.43 12.39 -0.12
N ASP A 199 -5.43 11.71 0.44
CA ASP A 199 -5.00 10.36 0.07
C ASP A 199 -6.16 9.37 0.21
N PHE A 200 -6.87 9.41 1.34
CA PHE A 200 -8.05 8.56 1.56
C PHE A 200 -9.12 8.77 0.49
N VAL A 201 -9.42 10.03 0.17
CA VAL A 201 -10.33 10.38 -0.93
C VAL A 201 -9.81 9.85 -2.27
N GLY A 202 -8.50 9.99 -2.55
CA GLY A 202 -7.86 9.44 -3.75
C GLY A 202 -8.01 7.92 -3.87
N LYS A 203 -7.87 7.18 -2.77
CA LYS A 203 -8.05 5.72 -2.74
C LYS A 203 -9.52 5.30 -2.91
N ILE A 204 -10.47 6.10 -2.41
CA ILE A 204 -11.90 5.92 -2.70
C ILE A 204 -12.17 6.17 -4.19
N LEU A 205 -11.61 7.23 -4.79
CA LEU A 205 -11.76 7.51 -6.21
C LEU A 205 -11.18 6.40 -7.09
N ALA A 206 -10.12 5.71 -6.63
CA ALA A 206 -9.55 4.54 -7.30
C ALA A 206 -10.50 3.32 -7.33
N ALA A 207 -11.57 3.32 -6.53
CA ALA A 207 -12.62 2.30 -6.58
C ALA A 207 -13.50 2.42 -7.83
N VAL A 208 -13.55 3.60 -8.46
CA VAL A 208 -14.30 3.82 -9.68
C VAL A 208 -13.66 2.99 -10.80
N PRO A 209 -14.42 2.09 -11.47
CA PRO A 209 -13.85 1.17 -12.45
C PRO A 209 -13.48 1.93 -13.74
N TYR A 210 -12.28 2.47 -13.78
CA TYR A 210 -11.69 3.08 -14.97
C TYR A 210 -10.46 2.30 -15.42
N GLU A 211 -10.47 1.87 -16.69
CA GLU A 211 -9.39 1.07 -17.27
C GLU A 211 -8.27 1.95 -17.81
N TRP A 212 -7.33 2.28 -16.94
CA TRP A 212 -6.13 2.99 -17.37
C TRP A 212 -5.16 2.06 -18.12
N ARG A 213 -4.56 2.58 -19.20
CA ARG A 213 -3.36 1.97 -19.79
C ARG A 213 -2.16 2.23 -18.88
N GLY A 214 -1.31 1.21 -18.68
CA GLY A 214 -0.13 1.31 -17.80
C GLY A 214 0.81 2.47 -18.14
N ILE A 215 1.02 2.78 -19.43
CA ILE A 215 1.86 3.91 -19.85
C ILE A 215 1.23 5.27 -19.49
N ASN A 216 -0.10 5.40 -19.58
CA ASN A 216 -0.79 6.63 -19.21
C ASN A 216 -0.67 6.88 -17.70
N LEU A 217 -0.82 5.82 -16.88
CA LEU A 217 -0.59 5.90 -15.43
C LEU A 217 0.84 6.33 -15.13
N LEU A 218 1.82 5.74 -15.82
CA LEU A 218 3.21 6.09 -15.64
C LEU A 218 3.46 7.56 -15.98
N ILE A 219 2.97 8.05 -17.12
CA ILE A 219 3.11 9.46 -17.51
C ILE A 219 2.45 10.36 -16.46
N CYS A 220 1.21 10.10 -16.06
CA CYS A 220 0.53 10.89 -15.03
C CYS A 220 1.25 10.85 -13.68
N SER A 221 1.79 9.70 -13.30
CA SER A 221 2.60 9.53 -12.10
C SER A 221 3.91 10.31 -12.17
N SER A 222 4.57 10.32 -13.33
CA SER A 222 5.80 11.09 -13.55
C SER A 222 5.56 12.60 -13.54
N MET A 223 4.40 13.07 -14.04
CA MET A 223 4.03 14.50 -13.99
C MET A 223 3.94 15.05 -12.56
N ARG A 224 3.80 14.19 -11.54
CA ARG A 224 3.85 14.58 -10.13
C ARG A 224 5.18 15.22 -9.73
N VAL A 225 6.25 15.08 -10.54
CA VAL A 225 7.53 15.76 -10.30
C VAL A 225 7.38 17.29 -10.21
N VAL A 226 6.34 17.85 -10.83
CA VAL A 226 5.98 19.28 -10.75
C VAL A 226 5.67 19.72 -9.31
N PHE A 227 5.23 18.81 -8.41
CA PHE A 227 5.04 19.16 -7.00
C PHE A 227 6.35 19.56 -6.32
N ILE A 228 7.50 19.03 -6.76
CA ILE A 228 8.80 19.34 -6.16
C ILE A 228 9.13 20.85 -6.23
N PRO A 229 9.21 21.48 -7.42
CA PRO A 229 9.45 22.92 -7.49
C PRO A 229 8.33 23.74 -6.84
N LEU A 230 7.06 23.30 -6.87
CA LEU A 230 5.96 24.01 -6.22
C LEU A 230 6.15 24.09 -4.69
N PHE A 231 6.52 22.98 -4.04
CA PHE A 231 6.82 22.99 -2.60
C PHE A 231 8.12 23.75 -2.29
N ILE A 232 9.14 23.68 -3.15
CA ILE A 232 10.36 24.49 -2.97
C ILE A 232 10.03 25.99 -3.02
N MET A 233 9.13 26.43 -3.91
CA MET A 233 8.69 27.83 -3.98
C MET A 233 7.89 28.30 -2.74
N CYS A 234 7.31 27.37 -1.97
CA CYS A 234 6.70 27.68 -0.67
C CYS A 234 7.74 27.89 0.44
N VAL A 235 8.96 27.38 0.26
CA VAL A 235 10.05 27.45 1.26
C VAL A 235 11.07 28.54 0.90
N TYR A 236 11.38 28.72 -0.38
CA TYR A 236 12.46 29.59 -0.87
C TYR A 236 11.93 30.76 -1.72
N PRO A 237 12.49 31.99 -1.62
CA PRO A 237 13.63 32.41 -0.78
C PRO A 237 13.27 32.64 0.69
N SER A 238 14.19 32.26 1.57
CA SER A 238 14.12 32.39 3.04
C SER A 238 14.08 33.86 3.47
N GLY A 239 12.87 34.44 3.47
CA GLY A 239 12.59 35.82 3.86
C GLY A 239 11.35 36.39 3.18
N ASN A 240 11.13 36.05 1.91
CA ASN A 240 9.92 36.39 1.15
C ASN A 240 9.57 35.22 0.22
N PRO A 241 9.01 34.11 0.75
CA PRO A 241 8.59 33.00 -0.10
C PRO A 241 7.56 33.50 -1.11
N THR A 242 7.70 33.08 -2.37
CA THR A 242 6.80 33.47 -3.48
C THR A 242 5.34 33.17 -3.15
N PHE A 243 5.11 32.09 -2.40
CA PHE A 243 3.82 31.70 -1.84
C PHE A 243 3.81 31.86 -0.32
N SER A 244 3.69 33.09 0.17
CA SER A 244 3.77 33.37 1.61
C SER A 244 2.51 32.99 2.40
N HIS A 245 1.36 32.84 1.74
CA HIS A 245 0.13 32.46 2.42
C HIS A 245 0.09 30.96 2.75
N PRO A 246 -0.23 30.56 3.98
CA PRO A 246 -0.23 29.15 4.42
C PRO A 246 -1.25 28.25 3.69
N ALA A 247 -2.18 28.85 2.93
CA ALA A 247 -3.09 28.10 2.07
C ALA A 247 -2.38 27.37 0.93
N TRP A 248 -1.27 27.89 0.40
CA TRP A 248 -0.59 27.28 -0.75
C TRP A 248 -0.01 25.90 -0.45
N PRO A 249 0.77 25.70 0.64
CA PRO A 249 1.19 24.36 1.07
C PRO A 249 0.02 23.40 1.29
N CYS A 250 -1.10 23.88 1.85
CA CYS A 250 -2.30 23.06 2.07
C CYS A 250 -2.94 22.63 0.75
N ILE A 251 -3.05 23.53 -0.23
CA ILE A 251 -3.61 23.23 -1.56
C ILE A 251 -2.72 22.23 -2.30
N PHE A 252 -1.40 22.43 -2.29
CA PHE A 252 -0.48 21.51 -2.94
C PHE A 252 -0.47 20.14 -2.26
N SER A 253 -0.54 20.10 -0.92
CA SER A 253 -0.69 18.86 -0.16
C SER A 253 -1.99 18.13 -0.48
N LEU A 254 -3.10 18.85 -0.61
CA LEU A 254 -4.39 18.28 -1.01
C LEU A 254 -4.32 17.65 -2.41
N LEU A 255 -3.78 18.37 -3.39
CA LEU A 255 -3.63 17.84 -4.77
C LEU A 255 -2.67 16.64 -4.79
N MET A 256 -1.58 16.74 -4.04
CA MET A 256 -0.58 15.69 -3.95
C MET A 256 -1.12 14.43 -3.27
N GLY A 257 -1.94 14.57 -2.23
CA GLY A 257 -2.61 13.46 -1.55
C GLY A 257 -3.67 12.79 -2.41
N ILE A 258 -4.58 13.54 -3.06
CA ILE A 258 -5.56 12.96 -4.01
C ILE A 258 -4.83 12.14 -5.09
N THR A 259 -3.80 12.72 -5.70
CA THR A 259 -3.03 12.02 -6.74
C THR A 259 -2.23 10.85 -6.18
N ASN A 260 -1.73 10.92 -4.95
CA ASN A 260 -1.05 9.80 -4.28
C ASN A 260 -2.00 8.62 -4.06
N GLY A 261 -3.18 8.87 -3.50
CA GLY A 261 -4.17 7.83 -3.24
C GLY A 261 -4.63 7.16 -4.54
N TYR A 262 -4.87 7.96 -5.58
CA TYR A 262 -5.31 7.46 -6.88
C TYR A 262 -4.21 6.66 -7.60
N PHE A 263 -3.05 7.28 -7.87
CA PHE A 263 -1.96 6.64 -8.62
C PHE A 263 -1.17 5.61 -7.81
N GLY A 264 -1.29 5.59 -6.48
CA GLY A 264 -0.79 4.51 -5.63
C GLY A 264 -1.69 3.27 -5.66
N SER A 265 -3.01 3.46 -5.70
CA SER A 265 -3.98 2.35 -5.61
C SER A 265 -4.30 1.71 -6.97
N VAL A 266 -4.53 2.53 -8.01
CA VAL A 266 -4.97 2.05 -9.33
C VAL A 266 -4.00 1.03 -9.94
N PRO A 267 -2.66 1.24 -9.96
CA PRO A 267 -1.74 0.25 -10.50
C PRO A 267 -1.80 -1.09 -9.76
N MET A 268 -1.96 -1.07 -8.44
CA MET A 268 -2.05 -2.30 -7.64
C MET A 268 -3.37 -3.05 -7.90
N ILE A 269 -4.47 -2.33 -8.07
CA ILE A 269 -5.78 -2.90 -8.40
C ILE A 269 -5.76 -3.48 -9.83
N LEU A 270 -5.31 -2.72 -10.83
CA LEU A 270 -5.32 -3.14 -12.23
C LEU A 270 -4.33 -4.29 -12.51
N ALA A 271 -3.14 -4.26 -11.92
CA ALA A 271 -2.15 -5.32 -12.08
C ALA A 271 -2.69 -6.70 -11.66
N SER A 272 -3.53 -6.76 -10.60
CA SER A 272 -4.16 -8.02 -10.17
C SER A 272 -5.11 -8.64 -11.20
N GLY A 273 -5.63 -7.82 -12.12
CA GLY A 273 -6.53 -8.25 -13.20
C GLY A 273 -5.81 -8.72 -14.47
N LEU A 274 -4.55 -8.33 -14.67
CA LEU A 274 -3.77 -8.68 -15.88
C LEU A 274 -3.06 -10.03 -15.76
N VAL A 275 -2.96 -10.55 -14.55
CA VAL A 275 -2.18 -11.76 -14.24
C VAL A 275 -3.12 -12.93 -13.95
N VAL A 276 -2.78 -14.08 -14.53
CA VAL A 276 -3.46 -15.37 -14.34
C VAL A 276 -3.44 -15.76 -12.85
N PRO A 277 -4.51 -16.35 -12.28
CA PRO A 277 -4.62 -16.60 -10.83
C PRO A 277 -3.40 -17.24 -10.17
N GLU A 278 -2.75 -18.20 -10.83
CA GLU A 278 -1.58 -18.92 -10.35
C GLU A 278 -0.34 -18.01 -10.19
N GLN A 279 -0.25 -16.93 -10.97
CA GLN A 279 0.87 -15.99 -10.98
C GLN A 279 0.59 -14.72 -10.17
N ARG A 280 -0.61 -14.56 -9.61
CA ARG A 280 -1.00 -13.36 -8.84
C ARG A 280 -0.15 -13.19 -7.59
N GLU A 281 0.22 -14.27 -6.91
CA GLU A 281 1.10 -14.19 -5.75
C GLU A 281 2.44 -13.55 -6.14
N LEU A 282 3.05 -14.06 -7.21
CA LEU A 282 4.30 -13.57 -7.76
C LEU A 282 4.23 -12.09 -8.16
N ALA A 283 3.20 -11.72 -8.92
CA ALA A 283 2.96 -10.33 -9.33
C ALA A 283 2.78 -9.39 -8.13
N GLY A 284 2.08 -9.85 -7.09
CA GLY A 284 1.93 -9.09 -5.85
C GLY A 284 3.24 -8.83 -5.16
N ASN A 285 4.06 -9.86 -4.97
CA ASN A 285 5.38 -9.72 -4.35
C ASN A 285 6.27 -8.76 -5.16
N THR A 286 6.29 -8.89 -6.49
CA THR A 286 7.07 -8.03 -7.37
C THR A 286 6.59 -6.57 -7.35
N MET A 287 5.28 -6.32 -7.30
CA MET A 287 4.71 -4.97 -7.15
C MET A 287 5.05 -4.36 -5.79
N THR A 288 4.96 -5.13 -4.71
CA THR A 288 5.33 -4.67 -3.35
C THR A 288 6.82 -4.31 -3.29
N VAL A 289 7.70 -5.09 -3.92
CA VAL A 289 9.12 -4.74 -4.02
C VAL A 289 9.31 -3.41 -4.74
N SER A 290 8.65 -3.21 -5.89
CA SER A 290 8.73 -1.96 -6.65
C SER A 290 8.26 -0.74 -5.84
N TYR A 291 7.17 -0.92 -5.09
CA TYR A 291 6.64 0.06 -4.14
C TYR A 291 7.67 0.41 -3.06
N MET A 292 8.25 -0.59 -2.39
CA MET A 292 9.26 -0.40 -1.35
C MET A 292 10.53 0.26 -1.89
N THR A 293 10.97 -0.08 -3.10
CA THR A 293 12.10 0.58 -3.78
C THR A 293 11.84 2.07 -3.96
N GLY A 294 10.62 2.45 -4.37
CA GLY A 294 10.23 3.85 -4.50
C GLY A 294 10.31 4.60 -3.17
N LEU A 295 9.78 3.99 -2.10
CA LEU A 295 9.86 4.55 -0.75
C LEU A 295 11.31 4.73 -0.29
N THR A 296 12.15 3.69 -0.39
CA THR A 296 13.54 3.75 0.05
C THR A 296 14.35 4.80 -0.70
N LEU A 297 14.21 4.85 -2.04
CA LEU A 297 14.91 5.84 -2.85
C LEU A 297 14.42 7.27 -2.54
N GLY A 298 13.12 7.47 -2.33
CA GLY A 298 12.56 8.78 -2.02
C GLY A 298 13.06 9.32 -0.68
N SER A 299 13.02 8.47 0.36
CA SER A 299 13.57 8.82 1.68
C SER A 299 15.07 9.11 1.63
N ALA A 300 15.84 8.33 0.87
CA ALA A 300 17.27 8.58 0.70
C ALA A 300 17.52 9.95 0.07
N VAL A 301 16.82 10.29 -1.02
CA VAL A 301 16.93 11.59 -1.68
C VAL A 301 16.51 12.74 -0.75
N ALA A 302 15.40 12.59 -0.01
CA ALA A 302 14.98 13.58 0.98
C ALA A 302 16.05 13.83 2.05
N TYR A 303 16.66 12.75 2.56
CA TYR A 303 17.74 12.85 3.55
C TYR A 303 18.98 13.55 2.98
N PHE A 304 19.41 13.19 1.76
CA PHE A 304 20.54 13.85 1.10
C PHE A 304 20.25 15.34 0.83
N ALA A 305 19.05 15.67 0.38
CA ALA A 305 18.64 17.05 0.14
C ALA A 305 18.64 17.86 1.45
N TYR A 306 18.10 17.30 2.54
CA TYR A 306 18.13 17.92 3.86
C TYR A 306 19.57 18.14 4.35
N SER A 307 20.45 17.16 4.20
CA SER A 307 21.86 17.27 4.60
C SER A 307 22.62 18.37 3.83
N LEU A 308 22.27 18.61 2.56
CA LEU A 308 22.85 19.69 1.76
C LEU A 308 22.28 21.06 2.17
N ALA A 309 20.98 21.11 2.50
CA ALA A 309 20.31 22.33 2.93
C ALA A 309 20.73 22.77 4.34
N SER A 310 20.98 21.85 5.27
CA SER A 310 21.36 22.20 6.65
C SER A 310 22.72 22.89 6.77
N THR A 311 23.56 22.79 5.74
CA THR A 311 24.81 23.57 5.63
C THR A 311 24.57 25.06 5.36
N GLY A 312 23.35 25.48 5.02
CA GLY A 312 22.93 26.88 4.92
C GLY A 312 22.07 27.27 6.13
N HIS A 313 22.68 27.88 7.15
CA HIS A 313 21.98 28.43 8.31
C HIS A 313 20.85 29.39 7.89
N ASN A 314 19.61 29.13 8.32
CA ASN A 314 18.52 30.11 8.30
C ASN A 314 17.73 30.03 9.61
N THR A 315 18.14 30.83 10.58
CA THR A 315 17.34 31.14 11.76
C THR A 315 16.17 32.04 11.34
N CYS A 316 14.95 31.70 11.78
CA CYS A 316 13.88 32.68 11.86
C CYS A 316 14.37 33.83 12.77
N LEU A 317 14.66 34.99 12.18
CA LEU A 317 14.94 36.20 12.94
C LEU A 317 13.69 36.57 13.73
N TYR A 318 13.71 36.28 15.03
CA TYR A 318 12.87 36.99 15.97
C TYR A 318 13.21 38.49 15.84
N PRO A 319 12.24 39.38 15.65
CA PRO A 319 12.52 40.80 15.83
C PRO A 319 12.83 40.99 17.32
N GLU A 320 14.09 41.27 17.64
CA GLU A 320 14.45 41.85 18.93
C GLU A 320 13.63 43.13 19.10
N ILE A 321 12.67 43.08 20.01
CA ILE A 321 12.00 44.29 20.50
C ILE A 321 13.05 45.02 21.33
N TYR A 322 13.65 46.03 20.70
CA TYR A 322 14.34 47.15 21.34
C TYR A 322 13.53 47.62 22.54
N ASN A 323 13.98 47.33 23.76
CA ASN A 323 13.55 48.03 24.97
C ASN A 323 14.52 47.73 26.12
N SER A 324 15.60 48.51 26.21
CA SER A 324 15.98 49.20 27.44
C SER A 324 17.27 49.97 27.19
N SER A 325 17.09 51.23 26.81
CA SER A 325 17.98 52.31 27.19
C SER A 325 18.42 52.14 28.65
N LEU A 326 19.72 51.97 28.85
CA LEU A 326 20.39 52.33 30.10
C LEU A 326 19.97 53.76 30.51
N PRO A 327 20.00 54.07 31.81
CA PRO A 327 21.07 54.96 32.22
C PRO A 327 21.87 54.45 33.43
N PRO A 328 23.02 55.09 33.72
CA PRO A 328 24.10 54.57 34.54
C PRO A 328 24.05 55.08 36.00
N GLN A 329 24.98 54.54 36.80
CA GLN A 329 25.44 55.01 38.13
C GLN A 329 24.51 54.61 39.30
N LEU A 330 24.98 54.19 40.47
CA LEU A 330 26.31 54.17 41.09
C LEU A 330 26.35 53.00 42.09
#